data_AF-A0A453GUD1-F1
#
_entry.id   AF-A0A453GUD1-F1
#
_cell.length_a   1.000
_cell.length_b   1.000
_cell.length_c   1.000
_cell.angle_alpha   90.00
_cell.angle_beta   90.00
_cell.angle_gamma   90.00
#
_symmetry.space_group_name_H-M   'P 1'
#
loop_
_entity.id
_entity.type
_entity.pdbx_description
1 polymer ?
#
loop_
_entity_poly.entity_id
_entity_poly.type
_entity_poly.pdbx_seq_one_letter_code
_entity_poly.pdbx_strand_id
1 'polypeptide(L)'
;MENCQANAAVLREGMEATGRFSIVSKEDGVPLVAASLKDSTKFSVFDVSENLRKFGWIVPAYTMAPDAEHVAVLRVVIREDFSRSLAQRLLADINKVLHELDAHAAHAIKVTAPTATQNGNGVDGDDTVTQKSVLDTEKRFVAACMSLVKKNKKTGVC
;
A
#
# COMPACT_ATOMS: atom_id res chain seq x y z
N MET A 1 -7.45 -8.57 23.56
CA MET A 1 -8.03 -8.49 22.19
C MET A 1 -8.24 -7.05 21.72
N GLU A 2 -8.61 -6.11 22.60
CA GLU A 2 -8.87 -4.70 22.22
C GLU A 2 -7.70 -4.02 21.49
N ASN A 3 -6.45 -4.24 21.95
CA ASN A 3 -5.26 -3.70 21.27
C ASN A 3 -5.11 -4.18 19.82
N CYS A 4 -5.41 -5.45 19.55
CA CYS A 4 -5.34 -6.01 18.19
C CYS A 4 -6.39 -5.37 17.30
N GLN A 5 -7.62 -5.18 17.82
CA GLN A 5 -8.68 -4.49 17.09
C GLN A 5 -8.33 -3.03 16.81
N ALA A 6 -7.80 -2.32 17.80
CA ALA A 6 -7.36 -0.94 17.64
C ALA A 6 -6.23 -0.79 16.61
N ASN A 7 -5.33 -1.77 16.50
CA ASN A 7 -4.27 -1.76 15.49
C ASN A 7 -4.79 -2.18 14.11
N ALA A 8 -5.76 -3.09 14.04
CA ALA A 8 -6.45 -3.43 12.80
C ALA A 8 -7.22 -2.22 12.24
N ALA A 9 -7.88 -1.43 13.09
CA ALA A 9 -8.56 -0.20 12.72
C ALA A 9 -7.60 0.83 12.10
N VAL A 10 -6.42 1.05 12.70
CA VAL A 10 -5.40 1.95 12.13
C VAL A 10 -4.94 1.48 10.76
N LEU A 11 -4.69 0.17 10.61
CA LEU A 11 -4.25 -0.38 9.34
C LEU A 11 -5.35 -0.23 8.26
N ARG A 12 -6.61 -0.49 8.63
CA ARG A 12 -7.78 -0.29 7.77
C ARG A 12 -7.88 1.16 7.30
N GLU A 13 -7.93 2.12 8.23
CA GLU A 13 -8.02 3.55 7.93
C GLU A 13 -6.85 4.00 7.04
N GLY A 14 -5.63 3.53 7.34
CA GLY A 14 -4.45 3.85 6.55
C GLY A 14 -4.51 3.29 5.12
N MET A 15 -5.00 2.07 4.94
CA MET A 15 -5.20 1.48 3.63
C MET A 15 -6.31 2.18 2.84
N GLU A 16 -7.40 2.56 3.48
CA GLU A 16 -8.47 3.35 2.86
C GLU A 16 -8.00 4.75 2.45
N ALA A 17 -7.18 5.39 3.29
CA ALA A 17 -6.61 6.71 3.03
C ALA A 17 -5.72 6.76 1.78
N THR A 18 -5.14 5.63 1.35
CA THR A 18 -4.42 5.55 0.07
C THR A 18 -5.34 5.77 -1.13
N GLY A 19 -6.64 5.55 -0.98
CA GLY A 19 -7.63 5.61 -2.05
C GLY A 19 -7.57 4.45 -3.06
N ARG A 20 -6.54 3.59 -3.00
CA ARG A 20 -6.28 2.51 -3.97
C ARG A 20 -6.92 1.18 -3.58
N PHE A 21 -7.14 0.97 -2.29
CA PHE A 21 -7.72 -0.25 -1.76
C PHE A 21 -9.21 -0.11 -1.42
N SER A 22 -9.95 -1.22 -1.56
CA SER A 22 -11.30 -1.42 -1.05
C SER A 22 -11.26 -2.49 0.03
N ILE A 23 -11.74 -2.16 1.23
CA ILE A 23 -11.72 -3.07 2.37
C ILE A 23 -12.89 -4.04 2.29
N VAL A 24 -12.58 -5.34 2.32
CA VAL A 24 -13.55 -6.44 2.22
C VAL A 24 -13.86 -7.02 3.61
N SER A 25 -12.94 -6.89 4.56
CA SER A 25 -13.12 -7.39 5.93
C SER A 25 -14.09 -6.53 6.74
N LYS A 26 -14.92 -7.17 7.56
CA LYS A 26 -15.76 -6.50 8.57
C LYS A 26 -14.91 -5.96 9.73
N GLU A 27 -15.46 -5.03 10.52
CA GLU A 27 -14.83 -4.49 11.72
C GLU A 27 -14.98 -5.44 12.92
N ASP A 28 -16.15 -6.08 13.02
CA ASP A 28 -16.43 -7.04 14.07
C ASP A 28 -15.86 -8.43 13.77
N GLY A 29 -15.23 -9.05 14.77
CA GLY A 29 -14.78 -10.44 14.72
C GLY A 29 -13.27 -10.60 14.88
N VAL A 30 -12.65 -11.36 13.99
CA VAL A 30 -11.20 -11.63 14.05
C VAL A 30 -10.43 -10.36 13.64
N PRO A 31 -9.40 -9.93 14.42
CA PRO A 31 -8.62 -8.74 14.10
C PRO A 31 -7.75 -8.99 12.85
N LEU A 32 -8.32 -8.72 11.68
CA LEU A 32 -7.66 -8.82 10.39
C LEU A 32 -8.14 -7.72 9.45
N VAL A 33 -7.33 -7.41 8.46
CA VAL A 33 -7.67 -6.51 7.36
C VAL A 33 -7.54 -7.29 6.06
N ALA A 34 -8.64 -7.41 5.33
CA ALA A 34 -8.67 -7.95 3.98
C ALA A 34 -8.98 -6.83 2.99
N ALA A 35 -8.11 -6.61 2.01
CA ALA A 35 -8.21 -5.50 1.09
C ALA A 35 -8.01 -5.96 -0.36
N SER A 36 -8.85 -5.46 -1.26
CA SER A 36 -8.73 -5.63 -2.72
C SER A 36 -8.25 -4.32 -3.35
N LEU A 37 -7.60 -4.37 -4.51
CA LEU A 37 -7.32 -3.16 -5.29
C LEU A 37 -8.60 -2.71 -6.02
N LYS A 38 -8.88 -1.42 -6.01
CA LYS A 38 -10.00 -0.83 -6.77
C LYS A 38 -9.73 -0.80 -8.27
N ASP A 39 -8.48 -0.58 -8.64
CA ASP A 39 -8.00 -0.59 -10.03
C ASP A 39 -6.87 -1.60 -10.14
N SER A 40 -7.11 -2.66 -10.91
CA SER A 40 -6.15 -3.73 -11.18
C SER A 40 -5.63 -3.71 -12.63
N THR A 41 -5.76 -2.59 -13.34
CA THR A 41 -5.35 -2.48 -14.76
C THR A 41 -3.84 -2.47 -14.93
N LYS A 42 -3.11 -1.81 -14.02
CA LYS A 42 -1.65 -1.63 -14.11
C LYS A 42 -0.85 -2.71 -13.39
N PHE A 43 -1.33 -3.12 -12.23
CA PHE A 43 -0.73 -4.15 -11.39
C PHE A 43 -1.81 -4.79 -10.54
N SER A 44 -1.54 -6.00 -10.09
CA SER A 44 -2.42 -6.81 -9.26
C SER A 44 -2.04 -6.75 -7.78
N VAL A 45 -2.92 -7.26 -6.92
CA VAL A 45 -2.60 -7.44 -5.48
C VAL A 45 -1.47 -8.45 -5.26
N PHE A 46 -1.22 -9.35 -6.21
CA PHE A 46 -0.12 -10.30 -6.14
C PHE A 46 1.23 -9.59 -6.30
N ASP A 47 1.31 -8.60 -7.19
CA ASP A 47 2.51 -7.78 -7.36
C ASP A 47 2.82 -6.97 -6.10
N VAL A 48 1.79 -6.43 -5.45
CA VAL A 48 1.93 -5.73 -4.15
C VAL A 48 2.47 -6.69 -3.09
N SER A 49 1.90 -7.89 -2.98
CA SER A 49 2.37 -8.93 -2.05
C SER A 49 3.83 -9.29 -2.28
N GLU A 50 4.24 -9.47 -3.53
CA GLU A 50 5.62 -9.80 -3.88
C GLU A 50 6.60 -8.67 -3.54
N ASN A 51 6.24 -7.42 -3.87
CA ASN A 51 7.11 -6.28 -3.60
C ASN A 51 7.24 -5.99 -2.10
N LEU A 52 6.20 -6.27 -1.30
CA LEU A 52 6.28 -6.19 0.16
C LEU A 52 7.32 -7.15 0.77
N ARG A 53 7.66 -8.26 0.10
CA ARG A 53 8.73 -9.18 0.56
C ARG A 53 10.10 -8.51 0.59
N LYS A 54 10.36 -7.52 -0.26
CA LYS A 54 11.62 -6.75 -0.25
C LYS A 54 11.85 -6.03 1.08
N PHE A 55 10.77 -5.66 1.76
CA PHE A 55 10.78 -5.01 3.08
C PHE A 55 10.70 -6.02 4.24
N GLY A 56 10.70 -7.32 3.95
CA GLY A 56 10.59 -8.40 4.93
C GLY A 56 9.15 -8.73 5.34
N TRP A 57 8.14 -8.15 4.68
CA TRP A 57 6.74 -8.44 4.97
C TRP A 57 6.25 -9.67 4.20
N ILE A 58 5.57 -10.58 4.88
CA ILE A 58 4.89 -11.73 4.27
C ILE A 58 3.38 -11.51 4.38
N VAL A 59 2.80 -10.90 3.34
CA VAL A 59 1.36 -10.63 3.27
C VAL A 59 0.75 -11.52 2.19
N PRO A 60 -0.08 -12.51 2.53
CA PRO A 60 -0.70 -13.39 1.54
C PRO A 60 -1.70 -12.64 0.65
N ALA A 61 -1.65 -12.93 -0.64
CA ALA A 61 -2.67 -12.56 -1.62
C ALA A 61 -3.33 -13.83 -2.19
N TYR A 62 -4.65 -13.82 -2.35
CA TYR A 62 -5.41 -14.94 -2.92
C TYR A 62 -6.67 -14.45 -3.64
N THR A 63 -7.14 -15.24 -4.60
CA THR A 63 -8.45 -15.07 -5.25
C THR A 63 -9.56 -15.63 -4.37
N MET A 64 -10.75 -15.02 -4.42
CA MET A 64 -11.92 -15.53 -3.72
C MET A 64 -12.45 -16.84 -4.33
N ALA A 65 -13.44 -17.44 -3.66
CA ALA A 65 -14.08 -18.69 -4.04
C ALA A 65 -14.61 -18.67 -5.49
N PRO A 66 -14.84 -19.85 -6.11
CA PRO A 66 -15.59 -19.96 -7.37
C PRO A 66 -16.89 -19.15 -7.24
N ASP A 67 -17.20 -18.34 -8.25
CA ASP A 67 -18.22 -17.26 -8.30
C ASP A 67 -17.74 -15.85 -7.90
N ALA A 68 -16.56 -15.71 -7.29
CA ALA A 68 -15.93 -14.42 -6.97
C ALA A 68 -14.44 -14.34 -7.33
N GLU A 69 -13.94 -15.25 -8.19
CA GLU A 69 -12.52 -15.38 -8.54
C GLU A 69 -11.88 -14.10 -9.11
N HIS A 70 -12.69 -13.23 -9.71
CA HIS A 70 -12.27 -11.92 -10.21
C HIS A 70 -11.84 -10.95 -9.09
N VAL A 71 -12.17 -11.26 -7.83
CA VAL A 71 -11.75 -10.50 -6.66
C VAL A 71 -10.54 -11.18 -6.04
N ALA A 72 -9.38 -10.53 -6.14
CA ALA A 72 -8.19 -10.90 -5.42
C ALA A 72 -7.97 -9.97 -4.22
N VAL A 73 -7.57 -10.55 -3.08
CA VAL A 73 -7.40 -9.83 -1.81
C VAL A 73 -6.05 -10.06 -1.19
N LEU A 74 -5.53 -9.03 -0.52
CA LEU A 74 -4.46 -9.10 0.47
C LEU A 74 -5.06 -9.33 1.85
N ARG A 75 -4.48 -10.22 2.66
CA ARG A 75 -4.95 -10.47 4.03
C ARG A 75 -3.84 -10.24 5.05
N VAL A 76 -4.02 -9.25 5.92
CA VAL A 76 -3.15 -8.99 7.06
C VAL A 76 -3.86 -9.40 8.34
N VAL A 77 -3.30 -10.36 9.07
CA VAL A 77 -3.85 -10.82 10.35
C VAL A 77 -3.10 -10.13 11.48
N ILE A 78 -3.81 -9.48 12.39
CA ILE A 78 -3.22 -8.72 13.50
C ILE A 78 -3.18 -9.60 14.74
N ARG A 79 -1.96 -9.91 15.17
CA ARG A 79 -1.67 -10.70 16.37
C ARG A 79 -1.24 -9.77 17.52
N GLU A 80 -1.07 -10.34 18.71
CA GLU A 80 -0.70 -9.58 19.92
C GLU A 80 0.68 -8.91 19.82
N ASP A 81 1.60 -9.51 19.07
CA ASP A 81 2.93 -8.96 18.76
C ASP A 81 2.90 -7.81 17.74
N PHE A 82 1.77 -7.61 17.05
CA PHE A 82 1.63 -6.56 16.04
C PHE A 82 1.31 -5.21 16.67
N SER A 83 2.37 -4.48 17.00
CA SER A 83 2.29 -3.17 17.63
C SER A 83 1.83 -2.06 16.67
N ARG A 84 1.47 -0.91 17.24
CA ARG A 84 1.08 0.29 16.48
C ARG A 84 2.19 0.81 15.57
N SER A 85 3.45 0.71 16.00
CA SER A 85 4.59 1.12 15.19
C SER A 85 4.80 0.19 13.99
N LEU A 86 4.56 -1.12 14.15
CA LEU A 86 4.57 -2.07 13.03
C LEU A 86 3.44 -1.79 12.04
N ALA A 87 2.24 -1.45 12.52
CA ALA A 87 1.12 -1.05 11.67
C ALA A 87 1.48 0.18 10.80
N GLN A 88 2.05 1.21 11.42
CA GLN A 88 2.48 2.42 10.72
C GLN A 88 3.62 2.14 9.73
N ARG A 89 4.58 1.28 10.09
CA ARG A 89 5.67 0.89 9.21
C ARG A 89 5.16 0.12 8.00
N LEU A 90 4.25 -0.84 8.20
CA LEU A 90 3.61 -1.57 7.11
C LEU A 90 2.88 -0.62 6.16
N LEU A 91 2.11 0.35 6.67
CA LEU A 91 1.45 1.37 5.85
C LEU A 91 2.44 2.22 5.05
N ALA A 92 3.56 2.63 5.65
CA ALA A 92 4.59 3.38 4.96
C ALA A 92 5.23 2.57 3.83
N ASP A 93 5.53 1.29 4.07
CA ASP A 93 6.12 0.41 3.06
C ASP A 93 5.11 0.05 1.95
N ILE A 94 3.82 -0.13 2.27
CA ILE A 94 2.76 -0.26 1.26
C ILE A 94 2.73 0.94 0.32
N ASN A 95 2.79 2.17 0.86
CA ASN A 95 2.81 3.38 0.02
C ASN A 95 4.03 3.42 -0.91
N LYS A 96 5.22 3.09 -0.40
CA LYS A 96 6.43 3.01 -1.24
C LYS A 96 6.26 1.99 -2.36
N VAL A 97 5.75 0.80 -2.05
CA VAL A 97 5.49 -0.25 -3.04
C VAL A 97 4.49 0.23 -4.09
N LEU A 98 3.41 0.91 -3.69
CA LEU A 98 2.44 1.47 -4.65
C LEU A 98 3.11 2.50 -5.59
N HIS A 99 3.95 3.38 -5.04
CA HIS A 99 4.69 4.35 -5.85
C HIS A 99 5.68 3.70 -6.81
N GLU A 100 6.42 2.67 -6.36
CA GLU A 100 7.32 1.89 -7.21
C GLU A 100 6.54 1.20 -8.34
N LEU A 101 5.43 0.55 -8.03
CA LEU A 101 4.59 -0.13 -9.02
C LEU A 101 3.98 0.85 -10.04
N ASP A 102 3.54 2.02 -9.60
CA ASP A 102 3.05 3.07 -10.50
C ASP A 102 4.16 3.57 -11.44
N ALA A 103 5.38 3.73 -10.94
CA ALA A 103 6.53 4.14 -11.76
C ALA A 103 6.92 3.05 -12.77
N HIS A 104 6.94 1.78 -12.35
CA HIS A 104 7.29 0.64 -13.22
C HIS A 104 6.21 0.40 -14.30
N ALA A 105 4.92 0.52 -13.96
CA ALA A 105 3.84 0.42 -14.94
C ALA A 105 3.92 1.52 -16.01
N ALA A 106 4.34 2.73 -15.64
CA ALA A 106 4.58 3.81 -16.60
C ALA A 106 5.77 3.51 -17.55
N HIS A 107 6.76 2.74 -17.09
CA HIS A 107 7.91 2.33 -17.90
C HIS A 107 7.62 1.10 -18.78
N ALA A 108 6.76 0.19 -18.34
CA ALA A 108 6.31 -0.95 -19.14
C ALA A 108 5.57 -0.50 -20.42
N ILE A 109 4.83 0.62 -20.36
CA ILE A 109 4.14 1.20 -21.52
C ILE A 109 5.13 1.76 -22.56
N LYS A 110 6.38 2.08 -22.19
CA LYS A 110 7.44 2.47 -23.14
C LYS A 110 8.14 1.29 -23.82
N VAL A 111 7.90 0.05 -23.40
CA VAL A 111 8.50 -1.15 -24.01
C VAL A 111 7.42 -1.98 -24.70
N THR A 112 6.95 -1.47 -25.82
CA THR A 112 6.37 -2.27 -26.91
C THR A 112 6.67 -1.52 -28.20
N ALA A 113 7.54 -1.97 -29.10
CA ALA A 113 7.75 -3.33 -29.54
C ALA A 113 9.23 -3.65 -29.83
N PRO A 114 9.71 -4.89 -29.64
CA PRO A 114 10.81 -5.40 -30.44
C PRO A 114 10.25 -5.96 -31.77
N THR A 115 10.36 -5.17 -32.84
CA THR A 115 10.65 -5.74 -34.17
C THR A 115 12.17 -5.83 -34.28
N ALA A 116 12.65 -6.95 -34.79
CA ALA A 116 14.05 -7.33 -34.89
C ALA A 116 14.98 -6.25 -35.48
N THR A 117 16.26 -6.33 -35.05
CA THR A 117 17.51 -5.84 -35.69
C THR A 117 18.29 -4.79 -34.88
N GLN A 118 19.61 -4.90 -34.98
CA GLN A 118 20.68 -4.42 -34.10
C GLN A 118 21.02 -2.91 -34.23
N ASN A 119 21.78 -2.45 -33.23
CA ASN A 119 22.80 -1.37 -33.21
C ASN A 119 22.40 0.11 -32.98
N GLY A 120 23.08 0.73 -31.99
CA GLY A 120 23.65 2.09 -32.14
C GLY A 120 23.26 3.18 -31.12
N ASN A 121 24.22 3.54 -30.26
CA ASN A 121 24.56 4.88 -29.70
C ASN A 121 23.52 5.81 -29.01
N GLY A 122 23.75 6.01 -27.70
CA GLY A 122 23.86 7.28 -26.93
C GLY A 122 22.90 8.47 -27.10
N VAL A 123 22.43 9.05 -25.99
CA VAL A 123 22.80 10.40 -25.45
C VAL A 123 21.85 10.82 -24.30
N ASP A 124 22.45 11.55 -23.35
CA ASP A 124 21.99 12.25 -22.14
C ASP A 124 20.62 12.93 -22.12
N GLY A 125 20.06 13.12 -20.92
CA GLY A 125 19.04 14.16 -20.68
C GLY A 125 18.29 14.13 -19.35
N ASP A 126 18.84 14.84 -18.35
CA ASP A 126 18.17 15.70 -17.34
C ASP A 126 16.92 15.18 -16.60
N ASP A 127 17.11 14.75 -15.34
CA ASP A 127 16.06 14.22 -14.46
C ASP A 127 15.76 15.23 -13.33
N THR A 128 15.11 16.34 -13.68
CA THR A 128 14.83 17.43 -12.72
C THR A 128 13.37 17.92 -12.77
N VAL A 129 12.36 17.03 -12.77
CA VAL A 129 10.94 17.49 -12.79
C VAL A 129 10.00 16.88 -11.74
N THR A 130 10.26 15.70 -11.16
CA THR A 130 9.21 15.00 -10.37
C THR A 130 9.36 15.05 -8.84
N GLN A 131 10.41 15.67 -8.28
CA GLN A 131 10.63 15.66 -6.82
C GLN A 131 9.75 16.66 -6.03
N LYS A 132 9.22 17.72 -6.65
CA LYS A 132 8.50 18.78 -5.91
C LYS A 132 7.11 18.38 -5.40
N SER A 133 6.43 17.44 -6.04
CA SER A 133 5.06 17.00 -5.67
C SER A 133 5.03 15.87 -4.62
N VAL A 134 6.07 15.05 -4.58
CA VAL A 134 6.21 13.91 -3.64
C VAL A 134 6.29 14.41 -2.20
N LEU A 135 7.11 15.42 -1.96
CA LEU A 135 7.28 16.02 -0.63
C LEU A 135 6.00 16.68 -0.12
N ASP A 136 5.12 17.17 -1.01
CA ASP A 136 3.87 17.82 -0.59
C ASP A 136 2.82 16.80 -0.13
N THR A 137 2.75 15.63 -0.80
CA THR A 137 1.85 14.53 -0.43
C THR A 137 2.27 13.87 0.89
N GLU A 138 3.57 13.60 1.05
CA GLU A 138 4.12 13.02 2.29
C GLU A 138 3.92 13.96 3.49
N LYS A 139 4.14 15.27 3.31
CA LYS A 139 3.92 16.26 4.37
C LYS A 139 2.46 16.33 4.80
N ARG A 140 1.51 16.28 3.86
CA ARG A 140 0.08 16.27 4.17
C ARG A 140 -0.32 15.02 4.95
N PHE A 141 0.22 13.85 4.60
CA PHE A 141 -0.06 12.60 5.29
C PHE A 141 0.56 12.54 6.68
N VAL A 142 1.84 12.92 6.82
CA VAL A 142 2.49 13.01 8.14
C VAL A 142 1.78 14.04 9.01
N ALA A 143 1.34 15.17 8.45
CA ALA A 143 0.53 16.15 9.16
C ALA A 143 -0.84 15.58 9.59
N ALA A 144 -1.51 14.81 8.73
CA ALA A 144 -2.76 14.13 9.08
C ALA A 144 -2.55 13.15 10.24
N CYS A 145 -1.53 12.29 10.15
CA CYS A 145 -1.14 11.36 11.21
C CYS A 145 -0.79 12.08 12.52
N MET A 146 0.01 13.15 12.45
CA MET A 146 0.39 13.95 13.64
C MET A 146 -0.80 14.70 14.24
N SER A 147 -1.77 15.12 13.42
CA SER A 147 -3.00 15.77 13.89
C SER A 147 -3.88 14.80 14.69
N LEU A 148 -3.96 13.54 14.26
CA LEU A 148 -4.66 12.47 14.98
C LEU A 148 -4.01 12.19 16.33
N VAL A 149 -2.67 12.16 16.39
CA VAL A 149 -1.92 12.03 17.64
C VAL A 149 -2.19 13.21 18.60
N LYS A 150 -2.24 14.45 18.10
CA LYS A 150 -2.53 15.64 18.93
C LYS A 150 -3.96 15.70 19.45
N LYS A 151 -4.94 15.22 18.68
CA LYS A 151 -6.35 15.17 19.11
C LYS A 151 -6.54 14.18 20.28
N ASN A 152 -5.86 13.03 20.24
CA ASN A 152 -5.92 12.04 21.33
C ASN A 152 -5.11 12.41 22.59
N LYS A 153 -4.13 13.32 22.50
CA LYS A 153 -3.45 13.85 23.70
C LYS A 153 -4.32 14.80 24.54
N LYS A 154 -5.41 15.36 23.96
CA LYS A 154 -6.33 16.25 24.68
C LYS A 154 -7.45 15.52 25.42
N THR A 155 -7.62 14.21 25.19
CA THR A 155 -8.68 13.39 25.80
C THR A 155 -8.17 12.45 26.89
N GLY A 156 -6.96 12.68 27.44
CA GLY A 156 -6.40 11.81 28.47
C GLY A 156 -5.45 12.52 29.44
N VAL A 157 -6.00 13.32 30.35
CA VAL A 157 -5.56 13.45 31.75
C VAL A 157 -6.81 13.77 32.59
N CYS A 158 -7.34 12.77 33.27
CA CYS A 158 -7.98 12.85 34.58
C CYS A 158 -7.36 11.72 35.41
#